data_AF-D6YU90-F1
#
_entry.id   AF-D6YU90-F1
#
_cell.length_a   1.000
_cell.length_b   1.000
_cell.length_c   1.000
_cell.angle_alpha   90.00
_cell.angle_beta   90.00
_cell.angle_gamma   90.00
#
_symmetry.space_group_name_H-M   'P 1'
#
loop_
_entity.id
_entity.type
_entity.pdbx_description
1 polymer ?
#
loop_
_entity_poly.entity_id
_entity_poly.type
_entity_poly.pdbx_seq_one_letter_code
_entity_poly.pdbx_strand_id
1 'polypeptide(L)'
;MRWCLGFFILLTMFLGADEEMQLIRQADAYFHAKEYTRAFELYASLLNENLASWQQARLRYNLGTILMWKGEAEKASRQFSEVPFSIKSTPYLARALQTNLAILNFRMARAGLSGGKADLEIYSQALRELRTAMEHVDRAEKAECRLQEVKGGKRCGWKSDLKELREAIKYWLAVVLDDYGNAKVVESPSKEGIPYLITGTNLAEAHLDFLESVPAENPLRDAYQKLFTRDMQAWGLFWQAQEEKIEELASARSAFDQGTRLMEEAKYGKSRLAFLDAEAKLTELMQQLLGDDPFTELLRKVLIDYQYALDQLPVQPATLYQLTVRQKQVNEIAEGSNAKMEFLGLSNVQLEMALESAKRGQEALSRLYLQEARQWMRRLLRGENPSPEEILEASLQDQEHALEFNYALERVENREEKLEALLKGAQSLTLQTAAPFLKAVLEKEIQEWPKRCQCTPWNRVIPLFAKGEEAALAAEALFKQNHESPQGMRKQEEAVDYWKQALRALRHPEEEKKEEEKPQQKPPPPQEEKEEKQPIEEVMRQLQKMHRDDRKADPGSRQIQKGIRPW
;
A
#
# COMPACT_ATOMS: atom_id res chain seq x y z
N MET A 1 -3.90 -62.99 20.70
CA MET A 1 -3.26 -61.74 21.19
C MET A 1 -2.87 -60.76 20.08
N ARG A 2 -2.24 -61.17 18.95
CA ARG A 2 -1.85 -60.23 17.87
C ARG A 2 -3.02 -59.50 17.19
N TRP A 3 -4.21 -60.11 17.13
CA TRP A 3 -5.42 -59.49 16.59
C TRP A 3 -6.10 -58.49 17.54
N CYS A 4 -5.95 -58.67 18.86
CA CYS A 4 -6.48 -57.73 19.86
C CYS A 4 -5.65 -56.44 19.90
N LEU A 5 -4.33 -56.52 19.69
CA LEU A 5 -3.45 -55.34 19.67
C LEU A 5 -3.72 -54.44 18.46
N GLY A 6 -3.94 -55.04 17.27
CA GLY A 6 -4.30 -54.29 16.06
C GLY A 6 -5.67 -53.61 16.16
N PHE A 7 -6.64 -54.27 16.79
CA PHE A 7 -7.97 -53.70 17.04
C PHE A 7 -7.92 -52.56 18.08
N PHE A 8 -7.10 -52.68 19.13
CA PHE A 8 -6.93 -51.63 20.14
C PHE A 8 -6.24 -50.37 19.58
N ILE A 9 -5.23 -50.52 18.72
CA ILE A 9 -4.53 -49.39 18.08
C ILE A 9 -5.45 -48.64 17.10
N LEU A 10 -6.26 -49.38 16.33
CA LEU A 10 -7.30 -48.79 15.47
C LEU A 10 -8.39 -48.08 16.30
N LEU A 11 -8.83 -48.66 17.42
CA LEU A 11 -9.82 -48.03 18.30
C LEU A 11 -9.30 -46.72 18.90
N THR A 12 -8.02 -46.66 19.32
CA THR A 12 -7.43 -45.44 19.89
C THR A 12 -7.24 -44.32 18.85
N MET A 13 -6.95 -44.66 17.59
CA MET A 13 -6.90 -43.67 16.51
C MET A 13 -8.30 -43.14 16.14
N PHE A 14 -9.32 -43.99 16.16
CA PHE A 14 -10.71 -43.57 15.92
C PHE A 14 -11.31 -42.77 17.08
N LEU A 15 -10.93 -43.05 18.33
CA LEU A 15 -11.39 -42.30 19.50
C LEU A 15 -10.77 -40.90 19.59
N GLY A 16 -9.49 -40.72 19.24
CA GLY A 16 -8.83 -39.40 19.25
C GLY A 16 -9.37 -38.42 18.21
N ALA A 17 -9.74 -38.91 17.02
CA ALA A 17 -10.32 -38.07 15.96
C ALA A 17 -11.74 -37.58 16.27
N ASP A 18 -12.50 -38.31 17.10
CA ASP A 18 -13.86 -37.93 17.51
C ASP A 18 -13.84 -36.87 18.63
N GLU A 19 -12.81 -36.88 19.48
CA GLU A 19 -12.61 -35.91 20.56
C GLU A 19 -12.17 -34.54 20.02
N GLU A 20 -11.24 -34.50 19.05
CA GLU A 20 -10.83 -33.27 18.34
C GLU A 20 -12.03 -32.61 17.64
N MET A 21 -12.83 -33.39 16.92
CA MET A 21 -14.03 -32.90 16.23
C MET A 21 -15.11 -32.40 17.21
N GLN A 22 -15.21 -32.96 18.41
CA GLN A 22 -16.09 -32.44 19.45
C GLN A 22 -15.61 -31.10 20.00
N LEU A 23 -14.31 -30.94 20.23
CA LEU A 23 -13.72 -29.68 20.69
C LEU A 23 -13.87 -28.56 19.66
N ILE A 24 -13.69 -28.86 18.37
CA ILE A 24 -13.94 -27.90 17.27
C ILE A 24 -15.40 -27.46 17.27
N ARG A 25 -16.36 -28.40 17.32
CA ARG A 25 -17.80 -28.06 17.37
C ARG A 25 -18.16 -27.26 18.62
N GLN A 26 -17.51 -27.55 19.74
CA GLN A 26 -17.72 -26.81 20.98
C GLN A 26 -17.18 -25.37 20.86
N ALA A 27 -16.00 -25.19 20.26
CA ALA A 27 -15.45 -23.87 19.97
C ALA A 27 -16.35 -23.08 19.00
N ASP A 28 -16.89 -23.73 17.96
CA ASP A 28 -17.88 -23.13 17.04
C ASP A 28 -19.14 -22.68 17.79
N ALA A 29 -19.65 -23.51 18.71
CA ALA A 29 -20.82 -23.19 19.53
C ALA A 29 -20.56 -21.96 20.42
N TYR A 30 -19.40 -21.89 21.08
CA TYR A 30 -19.00 -20.70 21.85
C TYR A 30 -18.87 -19.46 20.97
N PHE A 31 -18.30 -19.59 19.77
CA PHE A 31 -18.22 -18.49 18.83
C PHE A 31 -19.62 -17.96 18.45
N HIS A 32 -20.55 -18.86 18.15
CA HIS A 32 -21.95 -18.49 17.83
C HIS A 32 -22.69 -17.88 19.01
N ALA A 33 -22.38 -18.30 20.24
CA ALA A 33 -22.86 -17.69 21.47
C ALA A 33 -22.22 -16.32 21.78
N LYS A 34 -21.26 -15.85 20.95
CA LYS A 34 -20.42 -14.65 21.18
C LYS A 34 -19.52 -14.74 22.41
N GLU A 35 -19.27 -15.95 22.90
CA GLU A 35 -18.32 -16.23 23.98
C GLU A 35 -16.90 -16.34 23.40
N TYR A 36 -16.43 -15.26 22.78
CA TYR A 36 -15.21 -15.24 21.97
C TYR A 36 -13.95 -15.66 22.73
N THR A 37 -13.85 -15.33 24.03
CA THR A 37 -12.72 -15.75 24.87
C THR A 37 -12.65 -17.26 25.00
N ARG A 38 -13.78 -17.93 25.26
CA ARG A 38 -13.83 -19.40 25.40
C ARG A 38 -13.60 -20.10 24.07
N ALA A 39 -14.16 -19.56 22.98
CA ALA A 39 -13.88 -20.06 21.64
C ALA A 39 -12.39 -19.95 21.29
N PHE A 40 -11.76 -18.83 21.64
CA PHE A 40 -10.32 -18.62 21.43
C PHE A 40 -9.47 -19.62 22.22
N GLU A 41 -9.75 -19.79 23.51
CA GLU A 41 -9.02 -20.72 24.39
C GLU A 41 -9.05 -22.15 23.84
N LEU A 42 -10.20 -22.61 23.34
CA LEU A 42 -10.36 -23.96 22.77
C LEU A 42 -9.62 -24.16 21.44
N TYR A 43 -9.70 -23.21 20.50
CA TYR A 43 -8.91 -23.35 19.28
C TYR A 43 -7.40 -23.20 19.53
N ALA A 44 -7.01 -22.37 20.49
CA ALA A 44 -5.61 -22.20 20.87
C ALA A 44 -5.05 -23.45 21.56
N SER A 45 -5.86 -24.15 22.38
CA SER A 45 -5.43 -25.42 22.98
C SER A 45 -5.21 -26.50 21.92
N LEU A 46 -6.08 -26.57 20.91
CA LEU A 46 -5.96 -27.53 19.80
C LEU A 46 -4.70 -27.31 18.96
N LEU A 47 -4.23 -26.06 18.80
CA LEU A 47 -3.01 -25.77 18.05
C LEU A 47 -1.72 -26.33 18.68
N ASN A 48 -1.75 -26.72 19.96
CA ASN A 48 -0.59 -27.34 20.62
C ASN A 48 -0.48 -28.86 20.36
N GLU A 49 -1.45 -29.43 19.64
CA GLU A 49 -1.46 -30.84 19.26
C GLU A 49 -0.69 -31.08 17.96
N ASN A 50 -0.29 -32.33 17.72
CA ASN A 50 0.40 -32.71 16.48
C ASN A 50 -0.60 -32.83 15.33
N LEU A 51 -0.93 -31.69 14.72
CA LEU A 51 -1.97 -31.57 13.69
C LEU A 51 -1.41 -31.57 12.27
N ALA A 52 -2.16 -32.11 11.31
CA ALA A 52 -1.85 -31.98 9.89
C ALA A 52 -1.92 -30.51 9.45
N SER A 53 -1.13 -30.12 8.44
CA SER A 53 -1.00 -28.72 8.02
C SER A 53 -2.33 -28.05 7.64
N TRP A 54 -3.31 -28.81 7.12
CA TRP A 54 -4.65 -28.28 6.80
C TRP A 54 -5.52 -28.03 8.05
N GLN A 55 -5.37 -28.84 9.11
CA GLN A 55 -6.03 -28.62 10.40
C GLN A 55 -5.45 -27.37 11.07
N GLN A 56 -4.13 -27.23 11.04
CA GLN A 56 -3.46 -26.02 11.51
C GLN A 56 -3.93 -24.77 10.76
N ALA A 57 -4.05 -24.84 9.42
CA ALA A 57 -4.57 -23.75 8.60
C ALA A 57 -5.99 -23.33 9.01
N ARG A 58 -6.87 -24.30 9.25
CA ARG A 58 -8.25 -24.08 9.71
C ARG A 58 -8.27 -23.42 11.09
N LEU A 59 -7.54 -23.95 12.06
CA LEU A 59 -7.51 -23.41 13.42
C LEU A 59 -6.94 -21.98 13.46
N ARG A 60 -5.86 -21.71 12.72
CA ARG A 60 -5.29 -20.36 12.59
C ARG A 60 -6.27 -19.37 11.96
N TYR A 61 -6.99 -19.79 10.91
CA TYR A 61 -8.06 -18.97 10.32
C TYR A 61 -9.19 -18.70 11.34
N ASN A 62 -9.58 -19.68 12.15
CA ASN A 62 -10.63 -19.53 13.16
C ASN A 62 -10.21 -18.58 14.28
N LEU A 63 -8.97 -18.69 14.77
CA LEU A 63 -8.39 -17.78 15.75
C LEU A 63 -8.31 -16.34 15.21
N GLY A 64 -7.82 -16.17 13.99
CA GLY A 64 -7.81 -14.86 13.33
C GLY A 64 -9.21 -14.26 13.20
N THR A 65 -10.20 -15.10 12.86
CA THR A 65 -11.60 -14.69 12.80
C THR A 65 -12.11 -14.24 14.16
N ILE A 66 -11.89 -15.01 15.22
CA ILE A 66 -12.29 -14.60 16.58
C ILE A 66 -11.67 -13.26 16.96
N LEU A 67 -10.36 -13.08 16.75
CA LEU A 67 -9.67 -11.83 17.07
C LEU A 67 -10.23 -10.64 16.28
N MET A 68 -10.54 -10.84 15.00
CA MET A 68 -11.21 -9.83 14.17
C MET A 68 -12.58 -9.43 14.73
N TRP A 69 -13.33 -10.39 15.30
CA TRP A 69 -14.63 -10.13 15.92
C TRP A 69 -14.53 -9.50 17.32
N LYS A 70 -13.43 -9.74 18.05
CA LYS A 70 -13.10 -9.05 19.31
C LYS A 70 -12.61 -7.61 19.11
N GLY A 71 -12.33 -7.20 17.86
CA GLY A 71 -11.76 -5.89 17.54
C GLY A 71 -10.23 -5.84 17.67
N GLU A 72 -9.56 -6.98 17.82
CA GLU A 72 -8.10 -7.08 17.97
C GLU A 72 -7.44 -7.23 16.59
N ALA A 73 -7.51 -6.16 15.79
CA ALA A 73 -7.22 -6.22 14.35
C ALA A 73 -5.79 -6.68 14.00
N GLU A 74 -4.77 -6.12 14.67
CA GLU A 74 -3.37 -6.48 14.43
C GLU A 74 -3.09 -7.95 14.77
N LYS A 75 -3.66 -8.45 15.86
CA LYS A 75 -3.51 -9.86 16.26
C LYS A 75 -4.23 -10.78 15.28
N ALA A 76 -5.39 -10.37 14.78
CA ALA A 76 -6.10 -11.10 13.73
C ALA A 76 -5.27 -11.20 12.45
N SER A 77 -4.63 -10.10 12.04
CA SER A 77 -3.74 -10.06 10.86
C SER A 77 -2.59 -11.06 10.99
N ARG A 78 -1.92 -11.10 12.16
CA ARG A 78 -0.86 -12.08 12.44
C ARG A 78 -1.35 -13.53 12.33
N GLN A 79 -2.51 -13.86 12.89
CA GLN A 79 -3.07 -15.20 12.79
C GLN A 79 -3.41 -15.58 11.34
N PHE A 80 -4.00 -14.66 10.57
CA PHE A 80 -4.31 -14.89 9.17
C PHE A 80 -3.07 -15.06 8.30
N SER A 81 -2.00 -14.32 8.57
CA SER A 81 -0.75 -14.44 7.81
C SER A 81 -0.09 -15.81 8.03
N GLU A 82 -0.22 -16.38 9.22
CA GLU A 82 0.37 -17.69 9.56
C GLU A 82 -0.43 -18.89 9.01
N VAL A 83 -1.56 -18.68 8.33
CA VAL A 83 -2.32 -19.77 7.69
C VAL A 83 -1.50 -20.36 6.51
N PRO A 84 -0.99 -21.61 6.60
CA PRO A 84 -0.27 -22.22 5.48
C PRO A 84 -1.26 -22.43 4.32
N PHE A 85 -0.97 -21.79 3.19
CA PHE A 85 -1.98 -21.55 2.16
C PHE A 85 -1.52 -21.95 0.75
N SER A 86 -2.42 -22.58 0.00
CA SER A 86 -2.33 -22.71 -1.47
C SER A 86 -3.71 -22.56 -2.12
N ILE A 87 -3.83 -21.57 -3.01
CA ILE A 87 -5.05 -21.31 -3.81
C ILE A 87 -5.43 -22.56 -4.66
N LYS A 88 -4.48 -23.46 -4.94
CA LYS A 88 -4.72 -24.67 -5.75
C LYS A 88 -5.30 -25.82 -4.92
N SER A 89 -4.89 -25.98 -3.66
CA SER A 89 -5.31 -27.13 -2.84
C SER A 89 -6.57 -26.86 -2.00
N THR A 90 -6.86 -25.60 -1.65
CA THR A 90 -7.95 -25.26 -0.70
C THR A 90 -8.74 -24.00 -1.12
N PRO A 91 -9.44 -24.00 -2.26
CA PRO A 91 -10.09 -22.80 -2.82
C PRO A 91 -11.18 -22.20 -1.92
N TYR A 92 -11.77 -22.98 -1.01
CA TYR A 92 -12.73 -22.46 -0.05
C TYR A 92 -12.09 -21.65 1.07
N LEU A 93 -11.08 -22.22 1.74
CA LEU A 93 -10.31 -21.53 2.77
C LEU A 93 -9.63 -20.29 2.18
N ALA A 94 -9.12 -20.40 0.95
CA ALA A 94 -8.61 -19.28 0.15
C ALA A 94 -9.61 -18.13 0.12
N ARG A 95 -10.82 -18.40 -0.38
CA ARG A 95 -11.86 -17.39 -0.53
C ARG A 95 -12.23 -16.79 0.83
N ALA A 96 -12.32 -17.62 1.86
CA ALA A 96 -12.72 -17.21 3.21
C ALA A 96 -11.67 -16.31 3.89
N LEU A 97 -10.41 -16.74 3.87
CA LEU A 97 -9.24 -16.01 4.37
C LEU A 97 -9.11 -14.65 3.71
N GLN A 98 -9.11 -14.62 2.38
CA GLN A 98 -8.92 -13.40 1.61
C GLN A 98 -10.07 -12.42 1.84
N THR A 99 -11.32 -12.89 1.93
CA THR A 99 -12.44 -11.99 2.28
C THR A 99 -12.30 -11.39 3.68
N ASN A 100 -11.86 -12.19 4.67
CA ASN A 100 -11.67 -11.69 6.04
C ASN A 100 -10.49 -10.72 6.14
N LEU A 101 -9.40 -10.96 5.41
CA LEU A 101 -8.29 -10.02 5.29
C LEU A 101 -8.74 -8.71 4.63
N ALA A 102 -9.57 -8.77 3.58
CA ALA A 102 -10.14 -7.57 2.97
C ALA A 102 -10.96 -6.74 3.97
N ILE A 103 -11.85 -7.40 4.72
CA ILE A 103 -12.69 -6.75 5.73
C ILE A 103 -11.85 -6.21 6.89
N LEU A 104 -10.80 -6.92 7.30
CA LEU A 104 -9.90 -6.51 8.37
C LEU A 104 -9.18 -5.20 8.01
N ASN A 105 -8.51 -5.16 6.85
CA ASN A 105 -7.81 -3.97 6.36
C ASN A 105 -8.81 -2.80 6.15
N PHE A 106 -9.99 -3.06 5.59
CA PHE A 106 -11.04 -2.05 5.45
C PHE A 106 -11.47 -1.45 6.81
N ARG A 107 -11.56 -2.28 7.86
CA ARG A 107 -11.86 -1.80 9.22
C ARG A 107 -10.70 -1.03 9.83
N MET A 108 -9.46 -1.47 9.62
CA MET A 108 -8.26 -0.78 10.11
C MET A 108 -8.17 0.62 9.51
N ALA A 109 -8.39 0.76 8.20
CA ALA A 109 -8.48 2.07 7.55
C ALA A 109 -9.52 2.99 8.20
N ARG A 110 -10.74 2.48 8.42
CA ARG A 110 -11.82 3.28 9.02
C ARG A 110 -11.60 3.61 10.49
N ALA A 111 -10.99 2.70 11.25
CA ALA A 111 -10.68 2.91 12.66
C ALA A 111 -9.66 4.04 12.83
N GLY A 112 -8.60 4.05 12.00
CA GLY A 112 -7.59 5.13 12.01
C GLY A 112 -8.20 6.51 11.75
N LEU A 113 -9.17 6.60 10.83
CA LEU A 113 -9.85 7.85 10.49
C LEU A 113 -10.89 8.32 11.52
N SER A 114 -11.33 7.44 12.42
CA SER A 114 -12.37 7.75 13.42
C SER A 114 -11.85 8.45 14.69
N GLY A 115 -10.53 8.69 14.78
CA GLY A 115 -9.84 9.14 15.99
C GLY A 115 -9.77 10.66 16.26
N GLY A 116 -10.35 11.53 15.44
CA GLY A 116 -10.24 12.99 15.57
C GLY A 116 -9.70 13.64 14.29
N LYS A 117 -9.02 14.81 14.38
CA LYS A 117 -8.28 15.38 13.25
C LYS A 117 -7.19 14.37 12.85
N ALA A 118 -7.42 13.66 11.75
CA ALA A 118 -6.42 12.79 11.15
C ALA A 118 -5.32 13.64 10.52
N ASP A 119 -4.06 13.32 10.83
CA ASP A 119 -2.89 13.90 10.17
C ASP A 119 -2.58 13.15 8.87
N LEU A 120 -1.57 13.64 8.13
CA LEU A 120 -1.11 13.02 6.89
C LEU A 120 -0.65 11.56 7.04
N GLU A 121 -0.13 11.16 8.19
CA GLU A 121 0.33 9.78 8.43
C GLU A 121 -0.88 8.84 8.54
N ILE A 122 -1.94 9.27 9.24
CA ILE A 122 -3.20 8.52 9.38
C ILE A 122 -3.88 8.32 8.03
N TYR A 123 -3.98 9.37 7.20
CA TYR A 123 -4.56 9.23 5.87
C TYR A 123 -3.72 8.33 4.95
N SER A 124 -2.39 8.49 4.98
CA SER A 124 -1.48 7.62 4.21
C SER A 124 -1.63 6.15 4.63
N GLN A 125 -1.73 5.88 5.93
CA GLN A 125 -2.00 4.55 6.45
C GLN A 125 -3.37 4.05 5.99
N ALA A 126 -4.43 4.84 6.10
CA ALA A 126 -5.77 4.46 5.64
C ALA A 126 -5.81 4.14 4.14
N LEU A 127 -5.10 4.90 3.30
CA LEU A 127 -4.97 4.61 1.87
C LEU A 127 -4.26 3.28 1.61
N ARG A 128 -3.18 2.99 2.34
CA ARG A 128 -2.50 1.69 2.25
C ARG A 128 -3.45 0.55 2.60
N GLU A 129 -4.09 0.63 3.77
CA GLU A 129 -5.05 -0.36 4.26
C GLU A 129 -6.22 -0.57 3.27
N LEU A 130 -6.79 0.49 2.70
CA LEU A 130 -7.85 0.37 1.70
C LEU A 130 -7.36 -0.28 0.38
N ARG A 131 -6.13 0.02 -0.05
CA ARG A 131 -5.53 -0.63 -1.22
C ARG A 131 -5.29 -2.11 -0.95
N THR A 132 -4.75 -2.47 0.21
CA THR A 132 -4.56 -3.86 0.65
C THR A 132 -5.91 -4.59 0.75
N ALA A 133 -6.95 -3.92 1.25
CA ALA A 133 -8.30 -4.47 1.29
C ALA A 133 -8.81 -4.84 -0.12
N MET A 134 -8.57 -3.96 -1.11
CA MET A 134 -8.94 -4.22 -2.51
C MET A 134 -8.22 -5.44 -3.07
N GLU A 135 -6.92 -5.59 -2.79
CA GLU A 135 -6.14 -6.75 -3.23
C GLU A 135 -6.70 -8.06 -2.71
N HIS A 136 -7.09 -8.08 -1.44
CA HIS A 136 -7.68 -9.25 -0.84
C HIS A 136 -9.06 -9.58 -1.44
N VAL A 137 -9.83 -8.58 -1.90
CA VAL A 137 -11.04 -8.84 -2.69
C VAL A 137 -10.70 -9.50 -4.01
N ASP A 138 -9.69 -9.01 -4.74
CA ASP A 138 -9.26 -9.61 -6.02
C ASP A 138 -8.81 -11.06 -5.84
N ARG A 139 -8.04 -11.34 -4.78
CA ARG A 139 -7.61 -12.70 -4.43
C ARG A 139 -8.79 -13.60 -4.03
N ALA A 140 -9.78 -13.05 -3.31
CA ALA A 140 -11.01 -13.76 -2.97
C ALA A 140 -11.85 -14.10 -4.22
N GLU A 141 -11.89 -13.21 -5.21
CA GLU A 141 -12.55 -13.45 -6.51
C GLU A 141 -11.86 -14.55 -7.29
N LYS A 142 -10.52 -14.54 -7.39
CA LYS A 142 -9.75 -15.62 -8.04
C LYS A 142 -10.02 -16.98 -7.38
N ALA A 143 -10.11 -17.01 -6.05
CA ALA A 143 -10.44 -18.22 -5.30
C ALA A 143 -11.90 -18.68 -5.55
N GLU A 144 -12.85 -17.75 -5.63
CA GLU A 144 -14.26 -18.04 -5.96
C GLU A 144 -14.39 -18.58 -7.39
N CYS A 145 -13.67 -18.04 -8.36
CA CYS A 145 -13.68 -18.55 -9.73
C CYS A 145 -13.24 -20.02 -9.79
N ARG A 146 -12.11 -20.36 -9.14
CA ARG A 146 -11.64 -21.76 -9.06
C ARG A 146 -12.64 -22.67 -8.36
N LEU A 147 -13.28 -22.18 -7.31
CA LEU A 147 -14.30 -22.91 -6.58
C LEU A 147 -15.54 -23.20 -7.45
N GLN A 148 -15.88 -22.30 -8.37
CA GLN A 148 -16.95 -22.53 -9.35
C GLN A 148 -16.51 -23.51 -10.44
N GLU A 149 -15.28 -23.42 -10.94
CA GLU A 149 -14.71 -24.38 -11.89
C GLU A 149 -14.71 -25.81 -11.34
N VAL A 150 -14.23 -26.00 -10.10
CA VAL A 150 -14.25 -27.30 -9.40
C VAL A 150 -15.67 -27.83 -9.21
N LYS A 151 -16.68 -26.96 -9.14
CA LYS A 151 -18.11 -27.33 -9.07
C LYS A 151 -18.75 -27.59 -10.44
N GLY A 152 -17.97 -27.56 -11.53
CA GLY A 152 -18.48 -27.75 -12.89
C GLY A 152 -19.11 -26.49 -13.51
N GLY A 153 -18.87 -25.31 -12.93
CA GLY A 153 -19.28 -24.02 -13.48
C GLY A 153 -18.48 -23.70 -14.75
N LYS A 154 -19.18 -23.32 -15.83
CA LYS A 154 -18.56 -22.98 -17.14
C LYS A 154 -18.07 -21.54 -17.25
N ARG A 155 -18.49 -20.65 -16.35
CA ARG A 155 -18.07 -19.24 -16.28
C ARG A 155 -17.99 -18.80 -14.83
N CYS A 156 -16.98 -18.01 -14.51
CA CYS A 156 -16.91 -17.36 -13.20
C CYS A 156 -17.99 -16.27 -13.10
N GLY A 157 -18.96 -16.49 -12.22
CA GLY A 157 -20.01 -15.54 -11.87
C GLY A 157 -19.68 -14.86 -10.55
N TRP A 158 -19.82 -13.53 -10.51
CA TRP A 158 -19.55 -12.74 -9.31
C TRP A 158 -20.63 -13.00 -8.26
N LYS A 159 -20.22 -13.22 -7.01
CA LYS A 159 -21.16 -13.19 -5.88
C LYS A 159 -21.40 -11.75 -5.43
N SER A 160 -22.62 -11.49 -4.95
CA SER A 160 -23.05 -10.16 -4.52
C SER A 160 -22.22 -9.61 -3.37
N ASP A 161 -21.74 -10.45 -2.45
CA ASP A 161 -21.00 -10.02 -1.26
C ASP A 161 -19.61 -9.46 -1.56
N LEU A 162 -18.83 -10.10 -2.44
CA LEU A 162 -17.54 -9.57 -2.90
C LEU A 162 -17.71 -8.29 -3.73
N LYS A 163 -18.75 -8.23 -4.55
CA LYS A 163 -19.09 -7.02 -5.31
C LYS A 163 -19.43 -5.85 -4.37
N GLU A 164 -20.27 -6.08 -3.37
CA GLU A 164 -20.64 -5.07 -2.38
C GLU A 164 -19.41 -4.57 -1.59
N LEU A 165 -18.53 -5.49 -1.18
CA LEU A 165 -17.28 -5.13 -0.49
C LEU A 165 -16.34 -4.31 -1.38
N ARG A 166 -16.17 -4.70 -2.65
CA ARG A 166 -15.38 -3.95 -3.63
C ARG A 166 -15.89 -2.52 -3.80
N GLU A 167 -17.20 -2.35 -4.01
CA GLU A 167 -17.80 -1.02 -4.18
C GLU A 167 -17.64 -0.16 -2.91
N ALA A 168 -17.79 -0.76 -1.72
CA ALA A 168 -17.56 -0.06 -0.47
C ALA A 168 -16.10 0.40 -0.31
N ILE A 169 -15.12 -0.44 -0.66
CA ILE A 169 -13.70 -0.07 -0.61
C ILE A 169 -13.39 1.02 -1.65
N LYS A 170 -13.92 0.92 -2.87
CA LYS A 170 -13.74 1.96 -3.91
C LYS A 170 -14.28 3.32 -3.47
N TYR A 171 -15.47 3.33 -2.87
CA TYR A 171 -16.06 4.53 -2.32
C TYR A 171 -15.15 5.15 -1.25
N TRP A 172 -14.69 4.35 -0.28
CA TRP A 172 -13.80 4.85 0.77
C TRP A 172 -12.43 5.26 0.25
N LEU A 173 -11.88 4.59 -0.76
CA LEU A 173 -10.66 5.04 -1.43
C LEU A 173 -10.83 6.45 -2.01
N ALA A 174 -11.95 6.71 -2.69
CA ALA A 174 -12.23 8.03 -3.23
C ALA A 174 -12.38 9.09 -2.13
N VAL A 175 -13.11 8.78 -1.05
CA VAL A 175 -13.26 9.69 0.10
C VAL A 175 -11.93 10.00 0.76
N VAL A 176 -11.12 8.97 1.07
CA VAL A 176 -9.84 9.15 1.75
C VAL A 176 -8.82 9.83 0.85
N LEU A 177 -8.85 9.61 -0.47
CA LEU A 177 -7.99 10.35 -1.41
C LEU A 177 -8.34 11.84 -1.45
N ASP A 178 -9.62 12.17 -1.45
CA ASP A 178 -10.10 13.56 -1.39
C ASP A 178 -9.71 14.22 -0.06
N ASP A 179 -10.01 13.57 1.07
CA ASP A 179 -9.65 14.05 2.40
C ASP A 179 -8.12 14.14 2.59
N TYR A 180 -7.34 13.21 2.05
CA TYR A 180 -5.88 13.24 2.07
C TYR A 180 -5.32 14.38 1.23
N GLY A 181 -5.90 14.63 0.05
CA GLY A 181 -5.60 15.81 -0.76
C GLY A 181 -5.83 17.09 0.04
N ASN A 182 -7.00 17.20 0.67
CA ASN A 182 -7.40 18.32 1.53
C ASN A 182 -6.54 18.44 2.81
N ALA A 183 -6.07 17.34 3.37
CA ALA A 183 -5.17 17.36 4.52
C ALA A 183 -3.75 17.79 4.13
N LYS A 184 -3.25 17.34 2.97
CA LYS A 184 -1.97 17.84 2.39
C LYS A 184 -2.06 19.34 2.16
N VAL A 185 -3.19 19.80 1.65
CA VAL A 185 -3.51 21.22 1.46
C VAL A 185 -3.36 22.02 2.75
N VAL A 186 -3.87 21.51 3.88
CA VAL A 186 -3.86 22.21 5.18
C VAL A 186 -2.53 22.05 5.93
N GLU A 187 -1.84 20.93 5.80
CA GLU A 187 -0.61 20.63 6.56
C GLU A 187 0.70 20.90 5.79
N SER A 188 0.66 21.09 4.46
CA SER A 188 1.88 21.43 3.71
C SER A 188 2.48 22.75 4.23
N PRO A 189 3.80 22.77 4.52
CA PRO A 189 4.55 24.00 4.73
C PRO A 189 4.28 24.97 3.59
N SER A 190 4.17 26.27 3.91
CA SER A 190 3.78 27.31 2.94
C SER A 190 4.53 27.21 1.61
N LYS A 191 5.85 27.00 1.65
CA LYS A 191 6.69 26.90 0.44
C LYS A 191 6.48 25.62 -0.38
N GLU A 192 6.03 24.53 0.23
CA GLU A 192 5.81 23.23 -0.44
C GLU A 192 4.46 23.15 -1.16
N GLY A 193 3.51 24.05 -0.84
CA GLY A 193 2.21 24.12 -1.51
C GLY A 193 2.27 24.74 -2.92
N ILE A 194 3.23 25.64 -3.17
CA ILE A 194 3.36 26.36 -4.45
C ILE A 194 3.51 25.42 -5.65
N PRO A 195 4.38 24.39 -5.61
CA PRO A 195 4.48 23.43 -6.70
C PRO A 195 3.16 22.70 -7.02
N TYR A 196 2.34 22.39 -6.02
CA TYR A 196 1.02 21.78 -6.25
C TYR A 196 0.05 22.75 -6.92
N LEU A 197 0.09 24.04 -6.57
CA LEU A 197 -0.74 25.08 -7.23
C LEU A 197 -0.35 25.22 -8.71
N ILE A 198 0.94 25.09 -9.02
CA ILE A 198 1.46 25.07 -10.40
C ILE A 198 0.91 23.85 -11.15
N THR A 199 0.98 22.66 -10.56
CA THR A 199 0.39 21.45 -11.14
C THR A 199 -1.10 21.61 -11.42
N GLY A 200 -1.88 22.10 -10.45
CA GLY A 200 -3.31 22.34 -10.64
C GLY A 200 -3.64 23.35 -11.73
N THR A 201 -2.88 24.45 -11.79
CA THR A 201 -3.01 25.47 -12.84
C THR A 201 -2.75 24.91 -14.23
N ASN A 202 -1.70 24.11 -14.36
CA ASN A 202 -1.32 23.53 -15.65
C ASN A 202 -2.27 22.40 -16.09
N LEU A 203 -2.85 21.66 -15.14
CA LEU A 203 -3.92 20.71 -15.45
C LEU A 203 -5.15 21.44 -15.97
N ALA A 204 -5.54 22.53 -15.32
CA ALA A 204 -6.65 23.39 -15.76
C ALA A 204 -6.43 23.90 -17.19
N GLU A 205 -5.21 24.35 -17.49
CA GLU A 205 -4.80 24.77 -18.82
C GLU A 205 -4.97 23.64 -19.85
N ALA A 206 -4.45 22.45 -19.55
CA ALA A 206 -4.50 21.33 -20.49
C ALA A 206 -5.92 20.76 -20.72
N HIS A 207 -6.81 20.89 -19.74
CA HIS A 207 -8.22 20.53 -19.92
C HIS A 207 -8.91 21.40 -20.99
N LEU A 208 -8.38 22.60 -21.29
CA LEU A 208 -8.91 23.47 -22.34
C LEU A 208 -8.66 22.89 -23.74
N ASP A 209 -7.60 22.12 -23.95
CA ASP A 209 -7.33 21.45 -25.24
C ASP A 209 -8.50 20.56 -25.68
N PHE A 210 -9.11 19.85 -24.73
CA PHE A 210 -10.28 19.03 -24.98
C PHE A 210 -11.51 19.89 -25.31
N LEU A 211 -11.75 20.95 -24.53
CA LEU A 211 -12.92 21.83 -24.74
C LEU A 211 -12.85 22.64 -26.04
N GLU A 212 -11.64 22.96 -26.51
CA GLU A 212 -11.40 23.65 -27.78
C GLU A 212 -11.51 22.70 -28.99
N SER A 213 -11.18 21.41 -28.82
CA SER A 213 -11.22 20.42 -29.91
C SER A 213 -12.59 19.76 -30.11
N VAL A 214 -13.50 19.88 -29.15
CA VAL A 214 -14.83 19.26 -29.19
C VAL A 214 -15.90 20.25 -29.68
N PRO A 215 -16.68 19.91 -30.74
CA PRO A 215 -17.75 20.76 -31.26
C PRO A 215 -18.77 21.18 -30.20
N ALA A 216 -19.32 22.39 -30.33
CA ALA A 216 -20.25 22.97 -29.35
C ALA A 216 -21.52 22.13 -29.17
N GLU A 217 -21.93 21.41 -30.20
CA GLU A 217 -23.14 20.58 -30.19
C GLU A 217 -22.91 19.19 -29.54
N ASN A 218 -21.69 18.86 -29.13
CA ASN A 218 -21.38 17.55 -28.56
C ASN A 218 -21.91 17.46 -27.10
N PRO A 219 -22.82 16.53 -26.78
CA PRO A 219 -23.38 16.39 -25.43
C PRO A 219 -22.34 16.02 -24.36
N LEU A 220 -21.16 15.52 -24.75
CA LEU A 220 -20.05 15.27 -23.84
C LEU A 220 -19.38 16.57 -23.37
N ARG A 221 -19.53 17.67 -24.10
CA ARG A 221 -18.93 18.97 -23.76
C ARG A 221 -19.53 19.55 -22.49
N ASP A 222 -20.85 19.54 -22.35
CA ASP A 222 -21.55 20.02 -21.15
C ASP A 222 -21.22 19.17 -19.91
N ALA A 223 -21.11 17.85 -20.09
CA ALA A 223 -20.72 16.94 -19.02
C ALA A 223 -19.26 17.18 -18.59
N TYR A 224 -18.37 17.42 -19.54
CA TYR A 224 -16.96 17.72 -19.27
C TYR A 224 -16.77 19.10 -18.65
N GLN A 225 -17.55 20.10 -19.06
CA GLN A 225 -17.48 21.44 -18.48
C GLN A 225 -17.92 21.43 -17.00
N LYS A 226 -18.95 20.64 -16.65
CA LYS A 226 -19.33 20.41 -15.24
C LYS A 226 -18.25 19.71 -14.45
N LEU A 227 -17.57 18.72 -15.05
CA LEU A 227 -16.43 18.04 -14.41
C LEU A 227 -15.31 19.03 -14.13
N PHE A 228 -14.91 19.81 -15.14
CA PHE A 228 -13.90 20.85 -15.00
C PHE A 228 -14.26 21.85 -13.89
N THR A 229 -15.49 22.38 -13.87
CA THR A 229 -15.90 23.34 -12.82
C THR A 229 -15.77 22.74 -11.43
N ARG A 230 -16.17 21.48 -11.24
CA ARG A 230 -16.01 20.79 -9.96
C ARG A 230 -14.53 20.64 -9.58
N ASP A 231 -13.69 20.25 -10.52
CA ASP A 231 -12.27 20.07 -10.28
C ASP A 231 -11.60 21.44 -9.96
N MET A 232 -12.01 22.52 -10.62
CA MET A 232 -11.55 23.88 -10.31
C MET A 232 -12.03 24.40 -8.96
N GLN A 233 -13.23 24.03 -8.51
CA GLN A 233 -13.71 24.35 -7.16
C GLN A 233 -12.83 23.69 -6.10
N ALA A 234 -12.44 22.44 -6.30
CA ALA A 234 -11.50 21.74 -5.42
C ALA A 234 -10.14 22.45 -5.39
N TRP A 235 -9.60 22.83 -6.55
CA TRP A 235 -8.37 23.62 -6.62
C TRP A 235 -8.51 25.02 -5.98
N GLY A 236 -9.68 25.66 -6.10
CA GLY A 236 -9.96 26.96 -5.48
C GLY A 236 -9.89 26.93 -3.94
N LEU A 237 -10.32 25.83 -3.32
CA LEU A 237 -10.16 25.61 -1.88
C LEU A 237 -8.67 25.49 -1.49
N PHE A 238 -7.87 24.84 -2.33
CA PHE A 238 -6.43 24.74 -2.10
C PHE A 238 -5.73 26.09 -2.21
N TRP A 239 -6.08 26.89 -3.23
CA TRP A 239 -5.61 28.26 -3.38
C TRP A 239 -5.89 29.11 -2.14
N GLN A 240 -7.10 28.99 -1.57
CA GLN A 240 -7.46 29.72 -0.36
C GLN A 240 -6.60 29.34 0.84
N ALA A 241 -6.42 28.05 1.09
CA ALA A 241 -5.64 27.57 2.22
C ALA A 241 -4.14 27.94 2.14
N GLN A 242 -3.60 28.09 0.93
CA GLN A 242 -2.21 28.49 0.72
C GLN A 242 -2.02 30.00 0.80
N GLU A 243 -2.96 30.79 0.27
CA GLU A 243 -2.92 32.27 0.37
C GLU A 243 -2.99 32.74 1.84
N GLU A 244 -3.74 32.04 2.70
CA GLU A 244 -3.76 32.30 4.16
C GLU A 244 -2.37 32.14 4.80
N LYS A 245 -1.43 31.45 4.14
CA LYS A 245 -0.06 31.19 4.61
C LYS A 245 1.01 32.00 3.85
N ILE A 246 0.72 32.45 2.63
CA ILE A 246 1.63 33.21 1.77
C ILE A 246 0.84 34.33 1.11
N GLU A 247 1.00 35.55 1.63
CA GLU A 247 0.25 36.73 1.17
C GLU A 247 0.55 37.06 -0.30
N GLU A 248 1.78 36.77 -0.75
CA GLU A 248 2.24 36.99 -2.12
C GLU A 248 1.53 36.11 -3.17
N LEU A 249 0.76 35.07 -2.75
CA LEU A 249 -0.02 34.24 -3.67
C LEU A 249 -1.25 34.95 -4.27
N ALA A 250 -1.70 36.07 -3.68
CA ALA A 250 -2.95 36.73 -4.07
C ALA A 250 -3.01 37.08 -5.56
N SER A 251 -1.90 37.55 -6.13
CA SER A 251 -1.81 37.93 -7.55
C SER A 251 -1.93 36.73 -8.49
N ALA A 252 -1.35 35.59 -8.10
CA ALA A 252 -1.43 34.35 -8.88
C ALA A 252 -2.82 33.70 -8.75
N ARG A 253 -3.41 33.74 -7.55
CA ARG A 253 -4.79 33.28 -7.31
C ARG A 253 -5.79 34.04 -8.15
N SER A 254 -5.67 35.38 -8.20
CA SER A 254 -6.59 36.21 -8.99
C SER A 254 -6.56 35.83 -10.47
N ALA A 255 -5.40 35.45 -11.01
CA ALA A 255 -5.26 34.99 -12.39
C ALA A 255 -5.89 33.59 -12.60
N PHE A 256 -5.70 32.69 -11.64
CA PHE A 256 -6.34 31.37 -11.64
C PHE A 256 -7.88 31.49 -11.62
N ASP A 257 -8.44 32.26 -10.68
CA ASP A 257 -9.88 32.50 -10.56
C ASP A 257 -10.46 33.15 -11.83
N GLN A 258 -9.71 34.06 -12.45
CA GLN A 258 -10.08 34.64 -13.74
C GLN A 258 -10.11 33.58 -14.85
N GLY A 259 -9.15 32.67 -14.89
CA GLY A 259 -9.13 31.53 -15.80
C GLY A 259 -10.36 30.65 -15.66
N THR A 260 -10.70 30.26 -14.43
CA THR A 260 -11.89 29.44 -14.14
C THR A 260 -13.19 30.13 -14.60
N ARG A 261 -13.38 31.42 -14.28
CA ARG A 261 -14.57 32.17 -14.72
C ARG A 261 -14.66 32.26 -16.25
N LEU A 262 -13.55 32.54 -16.93
CA LEU A 262 -13.52 32.63 -18.39
C LEU A 262 -13.81 31.28 -19.05
N MET A 263 -13.41 30.17 -18.44
CA MET A 263 -13.76 28.83 -18.90
C MET A 263 -15.28 28.59 -18.79
N GLU A 264 -15.90 28.96 -17.67
CA GLU A 264 -17.35 28.84 -17.46
C GLU A 264 -18.14 29.65 -18.50
N GLU A 265 -17.61 30.81 -18.89
CA GLU A 265 -18.14 31.65 -19.98
C GLU A 265 -17.82 31.13 -21.39
N ALA A 266 -17.22 29.95 -21.52
CA ALA A 266 -16.75 29.34 -22.77
C ALA A 266 -15.74 30.20 -23.57
N LYS A 267 -14.97 31.07 -22.90
CA LYS A 267 -13.91 31.92 -23.47
C LYS A 267 -12.53 31.24 -23.34
N TYR A 268 -12.39 30.04 -23.90
CA TYR A 268 -11.24 29.15 -23.65
C TYR A 268 -9.88 29.77 -23.95
N GLY A 269 -9.70 30.45 -25.10
CA GLY A 269 -8.43 31.10 -25.41
C GLY A 269 -8.02 32.19 -24.39
N LYS A 270 -8.98 32.90 -23.79
CA LYS A 270 -8.70 33.87 -22.71
C LYS A 270 -8.47 33.17 -21.37
N SER A 271 -9.20 32.10 -21.10
CA SER A 271 -8.98 31.24 -19.93
C SER A 271 -7.57 30.68 -19.91
N ARG A 272 -7.07 30.22 -21.07
CA ARG A 272 -5.71 29.70 -21.23
C ARG A 272 -4.65 30.74 -20.85
N LEU A 273 -4.78 31.95 -21.37
CA LEU A 273 -3.86 33.06 -21.05
C LEU A 273 -3.86 33.39 -19.54
N ALA A 274 -5.02 33.31 -18.89
CA ALA A 274 -5.11 33.56 -17.45
C ALA A 274 -4.45 32.45 -16.60
N PHE A 275 -4.59 31.17 -17.00
CA PHE A 275 -3.85 30.08 -16.34
C PHE A 275 -2.34 30.18 -16.56
N LEU A 276 -1.89 30.54 -17.76
CA LEU A 276 -0.46 30.78 -18.03
C LEU A 276 0.10 31.95 -17.19
N ASP A 277 -0.68 33.02 -16.98
CA ASP A 277 -0.30 34.12 -16.08
C ASP A 277 -0.20 33.66 -14.61
N ALA A 278 -1.14 32.84 -14.14
CA ALA A 278 -1.09 32.25 -12.81
C ALA A 278 0.15 31.36 -12.62
N GLU A 279 0.47 30.51 -13.60
CA GLU A 279 1.66 29.65 -13.60
C GLU A 279 2.96 30.47 -13.55
N ALA A 280 3.06 31.52 -14.37
CA ALA A 280 4.24 32.39 -14.42
C ALA A 280 4.49 33.05 -13.06
N LYS A 281 3.46 33.61 -12.44
CA LYS A 281 3.53 34.24 -11.11
C LYS A 281 3.89 33.24 -10.01
N LEU A 282 3.30 32.05 -10.04
CA LEU A 282 3.65 30.98 -9.09
C LEU A 282 5.11 30.55 -9.25
N THR A 283 5.60 30.48 -10.48
CA THR A 283 7.00 30.10 -10.75
C THR A 283 7.97 31.16 -10.26
N GLU A 284 7.67 32.44 -10.48
CA GLU A 284 8.46 33.56 -9.92
C GLU A 284 8.47 33.52 -8.38
N LEU A 285 7.32 33.33 -7.75
CA LEU A 285 7.21 33.25 -6.29
C LEU A 285 7.96 32.04 -5.72
N MET A 286 7.89 30.90 -6.42
CA MET A 286 8.61 29.69 -6.04
C MET A 286 10.12 29.93 -6.03
N GLN A 287 10.67 30.54 -7.10
CA GLN A 287 12.09 30.91 -7.20
C GLN A 287 12.53 31.81 -6.05
N GLN A 288 11.71 32.82 -5.72
CA GLN A 288 11.98 33.74 -4.61
C GLN A 288 12.02 33.03 -3.24
N LEU A 289 11.21 31.98 -3.04
CA LEU A 289 11.05 31.32 -1.74
C LEU A 289 11.93 30.08 -1.53
N LEU A 290 12.27 29.33 -2.58
CA LEU A 290 12.99 28.06 -2.50
C LEU A 290 14.47 28.14 -2.92
N GLY A 291 14.91 29.27 -3.47
CA GLY A 291 16.32 29.57 -3.75
C GLY A 291 16.81 29.16 -5.15
N ASP A 292 18.04 29.56 -5.49
CA ASP A 292 18.61 29.60 -6.84
C ASP A 292 18.99 28.22 -7.48
N ASP A 293 18.34 27.10 -7.12
CA ASP A 293 18.56 25.81 -7.83
C ASP A 293 17.36 25.41 -8.72
N PRO A 294 17.27 25.95 -9.96
CA PRO A 294 16.24 25.62 -10.93
C PRO A 294 16.06 24.12 -11.17
N PHE A 295 17.12 23.32 -11.03
CA PHE A 295 17.05 21.88 -11.24
C PHE A 295 16.25 21.19 -10.12
N THR A 296 16.61 21.46 -8.87
CA THR A 296 15.90 20.91 -7.70
C THR A 296 14.44 21.36 -7.66
N GLU A 297 14.16 22.61 -8.01
CA GLU A 297 12.79 23.13 -8.09
C GLU A 297 11.96 22.43 -9.16
N LEU A 298 12.48 22.31 -10.39
CA LEU A 298 11.79 21.61 -11.46
C LEU A 298 11.56 20.14 -11.11
N LEU A 299 12.54 19.50 -10.49
CA LEU A 299 12.45 18.11 -10.07
C LEU A 299 11.36 17.90 -9.01
N ARG A 300 11.23 18.81 -8.04
CA ARG A 300 10.14 18.80 -7.06
C ARG A 300 8.76 18.95 -7.71
N LYS A 301 8.61 19.85 -8.69
CA LYS A 301 7.37 19.99 -9.48
C LYS A 301 7.00 18.68 -10.18
N VAL A 302 7.94 18.09 -10.90
CA VAL A 302 7.72 16.84 -11.64
C VAL A 302 7.33 15.70 -10.69
N LEU A 303 7.96 15.60 -9.52
CA LEU A 303 7.62 14.57 -8.51
C LEU A 303 6.20 14.71 -7.94
N ILE A 304 5.66 15.91 -7.93
CA ILE A 304 4.27 16.18 -7.55
C ILE A 304 3.31 15.75 -8.66
N ASP A 305 3.64 16.03 -9.93
CA ASP A 305 2.86 15.54 -11.06
C ASP A 305 2.81 14.00 -11.09
N TYR A 306 3.93 13.35 -10.73
CA TYR A 306 3.97 11.89 -10.56
C TYR A 306 3.01 11.41 -9.47
N GLN A 307 2.95 12.11 -8.34
CA GLN A 307 2.02 11.79 -7.27
C GLN A 307 0.57 11.97 -7.73
N TYR A 308 0.26 13.08 -8.40
CA TYR A 308 -1.06 13.33 -8.96
C TYR A 308 -1.48 12.22 -9.94
N ALA A 309 -0.59 11.81 -10.85
CA ALA A 309 -0.86 10.69 -11.75
C ALA A 309 -1.09 9.37 -11.00
N LEU A 310 -0.36 9.11 -9.92
CA LEU A 310 -0.56 7.93 -9.07
C LEU A 310 -1.87 7.98 -8.27
N ASP A 311 -2.41 9.15 -7.98
CA ASP A 311 -3.68 9.28 -7.24
C ASP A 311 -4.91 9.09 -8.14
N GLN A 312 -4.74 9.11 -9.47
CA GLN A 312 -5.80 8.78 -10.43
C GLN A 312 -6.15 7.29 -10.43
N LEU A 313 -7.46 6.99 -10.48
CA LEU A 313 -8.01 5.64 -10.59
C LEU A 313 -9.07 5.59 -11.72
N PRO A 314 -8.72 5.09 -12.93
CA PRO A 314 -7.41 4.59 -13.37
C PRO A 314 -6.44 5.72 -13.74
N VAL A 315 -5.14 5.40 -13.86
CA VAL A 315 -4.11 6.32 -14.37
C VAL A 315 -4.45 6.73 -15.81
N GLN A 316 -4.47 8.04 -16.08
CA GLN A 316 -4.90 8.57 -17.37
C GLN A 316 -3.70 8.71 -18.34
N PRO A 317 -3.79 8.18 -19.58
CA PRO A 317 -2.73 8.36 -20.59
C PRO A 317 -2.38 9.82 -20.88
N ALA A 318 -3.36 10.74 -20.80
CA ALA A 318 -3.13 12.17 -21.01
C ALA A 318 -2.20 12.76 -19.94
N THR A 319 -2.40 12.41 -18.67
CA THR A 319 -1.54 12.84 -17.56
C THR A 319 -0.13 12.26 -17.69
N LEU A 320 0.01 11.01 -18.13
CA LEU A 320 1.32 10.38 -18.38
C LEU A 320 2.07 11.03 -19.55
N TYR A 321 1.36 11.42 -20.61
CA TYR A 321 1.95 12.14 -21.73
C TYR A 321 2.51 13.50 -21.29
N GLN A 322 1.76 14.26 -20.49
CA GLN A 322 2.22 15.52 -19.92
C GLN A 322 3.45 15.34 -19.03
N LEU A 323 3.45 14.31 -18.19
CA LEU A 323 4.62 13.95 -17.39
C LEU A 323 5.86 13.70 -18.26
N THR A 324 5.69 13.08 -19.42
CA THR A 324 6.80 12.80 -20.35
C THR A 324 7.35 14.11 -20.93
N VAL A 325 6.49 15.07 -21.25
CA VAL A 325 6.90 16.40 -21.71
C VAL A 325 7.68 17.14 -20.63
N ARG A 326 7.19 17.14 -19.38
CA ARG A 326 7.87 17.82 -18.27
C ARG A 326 9.19 17.17 -17.89
N GLN A 327 9.27 15.84 -17.93
CA GLN A 327 10.52 15.14 -17.64
C GLN A 327 11.60 15.42 -18.69
N LYS A 328 11.23 15.67 -19.95
CA LYS A 328 12.19 16.13 -20.97
C LYS A 328 12.81 17.47 -20.61
N GLN A 329 12.05 18.40 -20.02
CA GLN A 329 12.60 19.68 -19.53
C GLN A 329 13.61 19.45 -18.41
N VAL A 330 13.42 18.44 -17.55
CA VAL A 330 14.43 18.06 -16.54
C VAL A 330 15.72 17.57 -17.21
N ASN A 331 15.62 16.76 -18.28
CA ASN A 331 16.79 16.27 -19.01
C ASN A 331 17.63 17.41 -19.61
N GLU A 332 16.99 18.46 -20.12
CA GLU A 332 17.65 19.63 -20.73
C GLU A 332 18.44 20.45 -19.70
N ILE A 333 18.03 20.45 -18.42
CA ILE A 333 18.69 21.20 -17.35
C ILE A 333 19.75 20.35 -16.63
N ALA A 334 19.64 19.02 -16.65
CA ALA A 334 20.52 18.10 -15.94
C ALA A 334 21.93 17.92 -16.53
N GLU A 335 22.27 18.64 -17.61
CA GLU A 335 23.50 18.45 -18.38
C GLU A 335 24.77 18.51 -17.49
N GLY A 336 25.63 17.49 -17.59
CA GLY A 336 26.98 17.50 -16.99
C GLY A 336 27.30 16.44 -15.93
N SER A 337 26.32 15.67 -15.42
CA SER A 337 26.57 14.55 -14.49
C SER A 337 26.10 13.21 -15.07
N ASN A 338 27.05 12.31 -15.36
CA ASN A 338 26.75 10.98 -15.92
C ASN A 338 25.78 10.17 -15.04
N ALA A 339 25.88 10.28 -13.71
CA ALA A 339 24.98 9.59 -12.78
C ALA A 339 23.54 10.15 -12.81
N LYS A 340 23.39 11.48 -12.93
CA LYS A 340 22.06 12.10 -13.10
C LYS A 340 21.42 11.68 -14.42
N MET A 341 22.21 11.62 -15.50
CA MET A 341 21.73 11.18 -16.80
C MET A 341 21.30 9.71 -16.82
N GLU A 342 21.96 8.84 -16.05
CA GLU A 342 21.56 7.43 -15.91
C GLU A 342 20.18 7.30 -15.23
N PHE A 343 19.98 7.95 -14.08
CA PHE A 343 18.68 7.90 -13.39
C PHE A 343 17.54 8.52 -14.20
N LEU A 344 17.81 9.62 -14.92
CA LEU A 344 16.84 10.21 -15.84
C LEU A 344 16.52 9.27 -17.00
N GLY A 345 17.52 8.62 -17.59
CA GLY A 345 17.34 7.61 -18.64
C GLY A 345 16.45 6.44 -18.17
N LEU A 346 16.72 5.90 -16.98
CA LEU A 346 15.90 4.85 -16.38
C LEU A 346 14.47 5.32 -16.13
N SER A 347 14.30 6.51 -15.55
CA SER A 347 12.98 7.11 -15.33
C SER A 347 12.18 7.26 -16.64
N ASN A 348 12.81 7.76 -17.70
CA ASN A 348 12.16 7.96 -19.01
C ASN A 348 11.64 6.63 -19.57
N VAL A 349 12.47 5.58 -19.55
CA VAL A 349 12.08 4.24 -20.02
C VAL A 349 10.87 3.73 -19.25
N GLN A 350 10.84 3.88 -17.92
CA GLN A 350 9.72 3.40 -17.12
C GLN A 350 8.45 4.23 -17.36
N LEU A 351 8.55 5.55 -17.51
CA LEU A 351 7.39 6.41 -17.81
C LEU A 351 6.78 6.07 -19.18
N GLU A 352 7.61 5.78 -20.18
CA GLU A 352 7.13 5.32 -21.50
C GLU A 352 6.40 3.97 -21.40
N MET A 353 6.94 3.03 -20.62
CA MET A 353 6.29 1.75 -20.35
C MET A 353 4.96 1.93 -19.61
N ALA A 354 4.89 2.90 -18.68
CA ALA A 354 3.67 3.24 -17.97
C ALA A 354 2.59 3.77 -18.92
N LEU A 355 2.96 4.66 -19.85
CA LEU A 355 2.07 5.23 -20.85
C LEU A 355 1.54 4.17 -21.83
N GLU A 356 2.42 3.31 -22.34
CA GLU A 356 2.03 2.23 -23.25
C GLU A 356 1.08 1.23 -22.58
N SER A 357 1.36 0.87 -21.31
CA SER A 357 0.49 0.00 -20.52
C SER A 357 -0.88 0.64 -20.27
N ALA A 358 -0.92 1.95 -19.99
CA ALA A 358 -2.17 2.69 -19.82
C ALA A 358 -3.02 2.67 -21.11
N LYS A 359 -2.41 2.91 -22.27
CA LYS A 359 -3.09 2.86 -23.59
C LYS A 359 -3.69 1.49 -23.89
N ARG A 360 -3.06 0.41 -23.39
CA ARG A 360 -3.54 -0.98 -23.53
C ARG A 360 -4.56 -1.38 -22.45
N GLY A 361 -4.93 -0.48 -21.54
CA GLY A 361 -5.85 -0.78 -20.44
C GLY A 361 -5.24 -1.67 -19.35
N GLN A 362 -3.91 -1.82 -19.31
CA GLN A 362 -3.20 -2.61 -18.31
C GLN A 362 -2.89 -1.76 -17.07
N GLU A 363 -3.92 -1.44 -16.30
CA GLU A 363 -3.86 -0.48 -15.18
C GLU A 363 -2.78 -0.83 -14.14
N ALA A 364 -2.73 -2.08 -13.68
CA ALA A 364 -1.75 -2.53 -12.68
C ALA A 364 -0.32 -2.35 -13.18
N LEU A 365 -0.06 -2.68 -14.44
CA LEU A 365 1.25 -2.56 -15.06
C LEU A 365 1.64 -1.09 -15.27
N SER A 366 0.69 -0.26 -15.70
CA SER A 366 0.91 1.18 -15.83
C SER A 366 1.30 1.84 -14.52
N ARG A 367 0.57 1.52 -13.43
CA ARG A 367 0.88 2.05 -12.08
C ARG A 367 2.25 1.60 -11.59
N LEU A 368 2.59 0.34 -11.79
CA LEU A 368 3.87 -0.23 -11.37
C LEU A 368 5.05 0.48 -12.06
N TYR A 369 4.98 0.67 -13.38
CA TYR A 369 6.00 1.43 -14.11
C TYR A 369 6.04 2.91 -13.73
N LEU A 370 4.89 3.52 -13.44
CA LEU A 370 4.81 4.91 -12.99
C LEU A 370 5.47 5.10 -11.61
N GLN A 371 5.25 4.17 -10.67
CA GLN A 371 5.91 4.17 -9.36
C GLN A 371 7.42 4.05 -9.52
N GLU A 372 7.89 3.15 -10.37
CA GLU A 372 9.32 2.95 -10.64
C GLU A 372 9.96 4.21 -11.24
N ALA A 373 9.34 4.80 -12.25
CA ALA A 373 9.80 6.05 -12.86
C ALA A 373 9.92 7.18 -11.82
N ARG A 374 8.89 7.35 -10.99
CA ARG A 374 8.90 8.31 -9.88
C ARG A 374 10.06 8.07 -8.92
N GLN A 375 10.34 6.81 -8.56
CA GLN A 375 11.41 6.49 -7.62
C GLN A 375 12.78 6.87 -8.19
N TRP A 376 13.03 6.65 -9.49
CA TRP A 376 14.24 7.13 -10.15
C TRP A 376 14.36 8.65 -10.12
N MET A 377 13.25 9.38 -10.31
CA MET A 377 13.25 10.85 -10.18
C MET A 377 13.56 11.30 -8.75
N ARG A 378 13.03 10.63 -7.72
CA ARG A 378 13.32 10.96 -6.32
C ARG A 378 14.80 10.85 -5.99
N ARG A 379 15.49 9.85 -6.55
CA ARG A 379 16.93 9.63 -6.32
C ARG A 379 17.79 10.79 -6.82
N LEU A 380 17.31 11.59 -7.76
CA LEU A 380 18.00 12.80 -8.24
C LEU A 380 18.02 13.94 -7.22
N LEU A 381 17.14 13.92 -6.21
CA LEU A 381 17.14 14.91 -5.11
C LEU A 381 18.20 14.62 -4.04
N ARG A 382 18.91 13.49 -4.13
CA ARG A 382 19.92 13.13 -3.12
C ARG A 382 21.14 14.03 -3.27
N GLY A 383 21.54 14.65 -2.15
CA GLY A 383 22.78 15.43 -2.08
C GLY A 383 24.02 14.56 -2.30
N GLU A 384 25.13 15.17 -2.72
CA GLU A 384 26.41 14.47 -2.94
C GLU A 384 27.03 13.96 -1.61
N ASN A 385 26.72 14.64 -0.50
CA ASN A 385 27.18 14.28 0.84
C ASN A 385 25.99 14.27 1.82
N PRO A 386 25.12 13.26 1.77
CA PRO A 386 23.93 13.21 2.60
C PRO A 386 24.30 12.97 4.07
N SER A 387 23.61 13.66 4.96
CA SER A 387 23.65 13.42 6.40
C SER A 387 23.10 12.03 6.76
N PRO A 388 23.39 11.50 7.97
CA PRO A 388 22.83 10.22 8.41
C PRO A 388 21.29 10.18 8.36
N GLU A 389 20.64 11.29 8.68
CA GLU A 389 19.18 11.41 8.62
C GLU A 389 18.68 11.28 7.18
N GLU A 390 19.28 12.00 6.24
CA GLU A 390 18.93 11.92 4.81
C GLU A 390 19.16 10.52 4.23
N ILE A 391 20.24 9.82 4.65
CA ILE A 391 20.49 8.43 4.26
C ILE A 391 19.39 7.50 4.79
N LEU A 392 19.03 7.64 6.07
CA LEU A 392 18.00 6.82 6.69
C LEU A 392 16.63 7.05 6.06
N GLU A 393 16.25 8.30 5.82
CA GLU A 393 15.02 8.65 5.10
C GLU A 393 15.00 8.08 3.68
N ALA A 394 16.09 8.23 2.94
CA ALA A 394 16.19 7.71 1.58
C ALA A 394 16.10 6.17 1.56
N SER A 395 16.69 5.50 2.54
CA SER A 395 16.65 4.04 2.67
C SER A 395 15.24 3.56 3.01
N LEU A 396 14.57 4.23 3.94
CA LEU A 396 13.18 3.95 4.29
C LEU A 396 12.26 4.12 3.07
N GLN A 397 12.42 5.22 2.32
CA GLN A 397 11.64 5.47 1.11
C GLN A 397 11.90 4.42 0.01
N ASP A 398 13.15 3.99 -0.19
CA ASP A 398 13.47 2.91 -1.12
C ASP A 398 12.84 1.57 -0.68
N GLN A 399 12.84 1.26 0.62
CA GLN A 399 12.25 0.04 1.15
C GLN A 399 10.73 0.02 1.06
N GLU A 400 10.08 1.16 1.35
CA GLU A 400 8.64 1.34 1.17
C GLU A 400 8.27 1.18 -0.32
N HIS A 401 9.05 1.77 -1.23
CA HIS A 401 8.87 1.57 -2.68
C HIS A 401 9.02 0.09 -3.08
N ALA A 402 10.08 -0.59 -2.63
CA ALA A 402 10.29 -2.00 -2.95
C ALA A 402 9.15 -2.90 -2.44
N LEU A 403 8.57 -2.56 -1.28
CA LEU A 403 7.41 -3.23 -0.72
C LEU A 403 6.13 -2.94 -1.53
N GLU A 404 5.85 -1.67 -1.84
CA GLU A 404 4.72 -1.26 -2.69
C GLU A 404 4.78 -1.90 -4.08
N PHE A 405 5.98 -1.95 -4.68
CA PHE A 405 6.22 -2.59 -5.96
C PHE A 405 5.89 -4.09 -5.91
N ASN A 406 6.25 -4.76 -4.81
CA ASN A 406 5.96 -6.18 -4.61
C ASN A 406 4.45 -6.44 -4.56
N TYR A 407 3.70 -5.67 -3.76
CA TYR A 407 2.24 -5.75 -3.74
C TYR A 407 1.61 -5.44 -5.11
N ALA A 408 2.15 -4.46 -5.85
CA ALA A 408 1.68 -4.14 -7.19
C ALA A 408 1.95 -5.28 -8.18
N LEU A 409 3.12 -5.93 -8.10
CA LEU A 409 3.51 -7.05 -8.95
C LEU A 409 2.62 -8.28 -8.74
N GLU A 410 2.09 -8.48 -7.53
CA GLU A 410 1.10 -9.52 -7.25
C GLU A 410 -0.19 -9.40 -8.08
N ARG A 411 -0.49 -8.21 -8.59
CA ARG A 411 -1.70 -7.92 -9.39
C ARG A 411 -1.52 -8.20 -10.89
N VAL A 412 -0.29 -8.40 -11.37
CA VAL A 412 0.00 -8.64 -12.78
C VAL A 412 -0.13 -10.13 -13.11
N GLU A 413 -1.12 -10.50 -13.94
CA GLU A 413 -1.42 -11.91 -14.24
C GLU A 413 -0.36 -12.61 -15.10
N ASN A 414 0.34 -11.86 -15.95
CA ASN A 414 1.44 -12.35 -16.78
C ASN A 414 2.72 -11.62 -16.40
N ARG A 415 3.42 -12.15 -15.40
CA ARG A 415 4.69 -11.56 -14.96
C ARG A 415 5.77 -11.81 -15.99
N GLU A 416 6.29 -10.72 -16.53
CA GLU A 416 7.48 -10.76 -17.37
C GLU A 416 8.72 -10.84 -16.46
N GLU A 417 9.75 -11.59 -16.88
CA GLU A 417 11.04 -11.68 -16.19
C GLU A 417 11.64 -10.28 -15.89
N LYS A 418 11.37 -9.32 -16.78
CA LYS A 418 11.75 -7.91 -16.61
C LYS A 418 11.16 -7.28 -15.35
N LEU A 419 9.93 -7.62 -14.95
CA LEU A 419 9.30 -7.10 -13.74
C LEU A 419 9.90 -7.70 -12.47
N GLU A 420 10.27 -8.99 -12.51
CA GLU A 420 10.99 -9.64 -11.42
C GLU A 420 12.38 -9.02 -11.23
N ALA A 421 13.06 -8.70 -12.33
CA ALA A 421 14.35 -8.01 -12.30
C ALA A 421 14.23 -6.61 -11.67
N LEU A 422 13.15 -5.87 -11.94
CA LEU A 422 12.89 -4.57 -11.31
C LEU A 422 12.68 -4.68 -9.81
N LEU A 423 11.89 -5.65 -9.33
CA LEU A 423 11.71 -5.88 -7.88
C LEU A 423 13.04 -6.20 -7.19
N LYS A 424 13.85 -7.10 -7.78
CA LYS A 424 15.18 -7.43 -7.25
C LYS A 424 16.10 -6.21 -7.25
N GLY A 425 16.03 -5.40 -8.32
CA GLY A 425 16.75 -4.13 -8.42
C GLY A 425 16.34 -3.15 -7.31
N ALA A 426 15.04 -2.97 -7.07
CA ALA A 426 14.52 -2.10 -6.01
C ALA A 426 15.00 -2.52 -4.62
N GLN A 427 14.96 -3.82 -4.30
CA GLN A 427 15.46 -4.32 -3.01
C GLN A 427 16.99 -4.14 -2.89
N SER A 428 17.74 -4.41 -3.96
CA SER A 428 19.19 -4.25 -3.94
C SER A 428 19.61 -2.77 -3.80
N LEU A 429 18.90 -1.86 -4.48
CA LEU A 429 19.13 -0.42 -4.34
C LEU A 429 18.83 0.08 -2.93
N THR A 430 17.83 -0.48 -2.26
CA THR A 430 17.54 -0.15 -0.86
C THR A 430 18.78 -0.38 0.02
N LEU A 431 19.44 -1.52 -0.13
CA LEU A 431 20.67 -1.85 0.59
C LEU A 431 21.85 -0.96 0.20
N GLN A 432 21.97 -0.61 -1.10
CA GLN A 432 23.01 0.31 -1.56
C GLN A 432 22.83 1.72 -0.98
N THR A 433 21.60 2.20 -0.88
CA THR A 433 21.26 3.48 -0.26
C THR A 433 21.56 3.47 1.24
N ALA A 434 21.31 2.35 1.93
CA ALA A 434 21.54 2.21 3.37
C ALA A 434 23.03 2.06 3.74
N ALA A 435 23.84 1.45 2.87
CA ALA A 435 25.25 1.14 3.12
C ALA A 435 26.12 2.29 3.69
N PRO A 436 26.04 3.56 3.23
CA PRO A 436 26.86 4.64 3.77
C PRO A 436 26.46 5.12 5.17
N PHE A 437 25.33 4.69 5.73
CA PHE A 437 24.76 5.24 6.97
C PHE A 437 25.75 5.25 8.14
N LEU A 438 26.33 4.10 8.50
CA LEU A 438 27.25 4.01 9.65
C LEU A 438 28.51 4.86 9.46
N LYS A 439 28.98 5.00 8.22
CA LYS A 439 30.12 5.85 7.88
C LYS A 439 29.76 7.33 8.09
N ALA A 440 28.59 7.75 7.61
CA ALA A 440 28.11 9.12 7.78
C ALA A 440 27.88 9.47 9.27
N VAL A 441 27.39 8.51 10.07
CA VAL A 441 27.25 8.69 11.53
C VAL A 441 28.61 8.93 12.17
N LEU A 442 29.62 8.12 11.83
CA LEU A 442 30.98 8.27 12.36
C LEU A 442 31.59 9.62 11.96
N GLU A 443 31.44 10.04 10.70
CA GLU A 443 31.96 11.31 10.21
C GLU A 443 31.32 12.50 10.93
N LYS A 444 30.00 12.47 11.16
CA LYS A 444 29.28 13.48 11.94
C LYS A 444 29.77 13.56 13.39
N GLU A 445 29.94 12.42 14.03
CA GLU A 445 30.44 12.35 15.42
C GLU A 445 31.87 12.89 15.57
N ILE A 446 32.75 12.63 14.59
CA ILE A 446 34.10 13.20 14.57
C ILE A 446 34.06 14.73 14.49
N GLN A 447 33.16 15.29 13.69
CA GLN A 447 33.03 16.76 13.53
C GLN A 447 32.46 17.45 14.76
N GLU A 448 31.54 16.80 15.49
CA GLU A 448 30.90 17.36 16.68
C GLU A 448 31.76 17.19 17.95
N TRP A 449 32.81 16.38 17.92
CA TRP A 449 33.74 16.20 19.02
C TRP A 449 34.65 17.43 19.25
N PRO A 450 34.89 17.88 20.51
CA PRO A 450 34.46 17.32 21.80
C PRO A 450 33.20 17.95 22.41
N LYS A 451 32.35 18.60 21.60
CA LYS A 451 31.30 19.52 22.09
C LYS A 451 30.08 18.81 22.69
N ARG A 452 29.86 17.51 22.40
CA ARG A 452 28.71 16.72 22.88
C ARG A 452 29.11 15.30 23.25
N CYS A 453 28.30 14.66 24.11
CA CYS A 453 28.47 13.26 24.47
C CYS A 453 28.05 12.37 23.29
N GLN A 454 28.93 11.46 22.86
CA GLN A 454 28.80 10.67 21.62
C GLN A 454 27.70 9.58 21.63
N CYS A 455 26.95 9.47 22.74
CA CYS A 455 26.06 8.32 22.94
C CYS A 455 24.61 8.56 22.46
N THR A 456 24.10 9.79 22.47
CA THR A 456 22.68 10.08 22.14
C THR A 456 22.60 10.95 20.89
N PRO A 457 21.80 10.58 19.87
CA PRO A 457 20.79 9.51 19.84
C PRO A 457 21.30 8.13 19.38
N TRP A 458 22.59 8.00 19.07
CA TRP A 458 23.12 6.84 18.33
C TRP A 458 23.02 5.50 19.05
N ASN A 459 23.05 5.48 20.39
CA ASN A 459 22.86 4.26 21.17
C ASN A 459 21.50 3.58 20.93
N ARG A 460 20.49 4.32 20.45
CA ARG A 460 19.17 3.80 20.08
C ARG A 460 19.01 3.66 18.57
N VAL A 461 19.46 4.66 17.81
CA VAL A 461 19.30 4.68 16.35
C VAL A 461 20.10 3.55 15.68
N ILE A 462 21.36 3.32 16.08
CA ILE A 462 22.22 2.31 15.43
C ILE A 462 21.66 0.89 15.58
N PRO A 463 21.24 0.42 16.77
CA PRO A 463 20.62 -0.90 16.90
C PRO A 463 19.33 -1.08 16.07
N LEU A 464 18.48 -0.06 16.01
CA LEU A 464 17.24 -0.10 15.21
C LEU A 464 17.58 -0.14 13.71
N PHE A 465 18.52 0.70 13.27
CA PHE A 465 19.01 0.69 11.90
C PHE A 465 19.54 -0.69 11.50
N ALA A 466 20.39 -1.30 12.34
CA ALA A 466 21.00 -2.60 12.07
C ALA A 466 19.94 -3.73 11.97
N LYS A 467 18.90 -3.71 12.80
CA LYS A 467 17.78 -4.65 12.67
C LYS A 467 17.02 -4.48 11.36
N GLY A 468 16.79 -3.23 10.93
CA GLY A 468 16.16 -2.95 9.64
C GLY A 468 17.02 -3.42 8.47
N GLU A 469 18.34 -3.22 8.54
CA GLU A 469 19.30 -3.70 7.54
C GLU A 469 19.33 -5.24 7.47
N GLU A 470 19.36 -5.92 8.62
CA GLU A 470 19.30 -7.39 8.68
C GLU A 470 18.01 -7.93 8.04
N ALA A 471 16.86 -7.30 8.32
CA ALA A 471 15.59 -7.65 7.71
C ALA A 471 15.60 -7.41 6.19
N ALA A 472 16.13 -6.28 5.73
CA ALA A 472 16.26 -5.97 4.30
C ALA A 472 17.19 -6.95 3.55
N LEU A 473 18.28 -7.39 4.19
CA LEU A 473 19.18 -8.43 3.66
C LEU A 473 18.48 -9.79 3.58
N ALA A 474 17.71 -10.16 4.60
CA ALA A 474 16.93 -11.38 4.60
C ALA A 474 15.85 -11.37 3.49
N ALA A 475 15.20 -10.24 3.26
CA ALA A 475 14.26 -10.05 2.15
C ALA A 475 14.95 -10.27 0.80
N GLU A 476 16.11 -9.65 0.56
CA GLU A 476 16.88 -9.81 -0.68
C GLU A 476 17.26 -11.29 -0.92
N ALA A 477 17.73 -11.99 0.11
CA ALA A 477 18.09 -13.40 0.03
C ALA A 477 16.86 -14.27 -0.32
N LEU A 478 15.70 -13.98 0.26
CA LEU A 478 14.46 -14.69 -0.02
C LEU A 478 13.98 -14.45 -1.46
N PHE A 479 14.04 -13.22 -1.96
CA PHE A 479 13.64 -12.92 -3.36
C PHE A 479 14.62 -13.46 -4.41
N LYS A 480 15.89 -13.67 -4.04
CA LYS A 480 16.85 -14.39 -4.88
C LYS A 480 16.47 -15.86 -5.06
N GLN A 481 15.91 -16.49 -4.02
CA GLN A 481 15.48 -17.90 -4.06
C GLN A 481 14.09 -18.07 -4.67
N ASN A 482 13.14 -17.23 -4.26
CA ASN A 482 11.77 -17.22 -4.75
C ASN A 482 11.24 -15.77 -4.73
N HIS A 483 11.04 -15.18 -5.90
CA HIS A 483 10.56 -13.80 -6.00
C HIS A 483 9.15 -13.62 -5.41
N GLU A 484 8.36 -14.70 -5.27
CA GLU A 484 7.01 -14.68 -4.67
C GLU A 484 7.00 -14.97 -3.16
N SER A 485 8.16 -14.97 -2.50
CA SER A 485 8.23 -15.38 -1.09
C SER A 485 7.41 -14.45 -0.19
N PRO A 486 6.31 -14.94 0.44
CA PRO A 486 5.55 -14.14 1.40
C PRO A 486 6.40 -13.78 2.64
N GLN A 487 7.39 -14.62 2.95
CA GLN A 487 8.37 -14.33 3.99
C GLN A 487 9.29 -13.17 3.59
N GLY A 488 9.63 -13.05 2.31
CA GLY A 488 10.40 -11.92 1.80
C GLY A 488 9.67 -10.59 2.00
N MET A 489 8.36 -10.56 1.70
CA MET A 489 7.51 -9.38 1.93
C MET A 489 7.43 -9.00 3.42
N ARG A 490 7.24 -9.98 4.32
CA ARG A 490 7.29 -9.71 5.76
C ARG A 490 8.61 -9.11 6.22
N LYS A 491 9.72 -9.55 5.63
CA LYS A 491 11.04 -8.99 5.93
C LYS A 491 11.19 -7.56 5.43
N GLN A 492 10.57 -7.20 4.30
CA GLN A 492 10.45 -5.80 3.88
C GLN A 492 9.62 -4.98 4.88
N GLU A 493 8.47 -5.49 5.34
CA GLU A 493 7.62 -4.83 6.36
C GLU A 493 8.39 -4.61 7.68
N GLU A 494 9.12 -5.62 8.18
CA GLU A 494 9.98 -5.52 9.36
C GLU A 494 11.06 -4.44 9.18
N ALA A 495 11.69 -4.37 8.00
CA ALA A 495 12.70 -3.35 7.71
C ALA A 495 12.11 -1.93 7.75
N VAL A 496 10.92 -1.73 7.17
CA VAL A 496 10.18 -0.45 7.22
C VAL A 496 9.88 -0.04 8.66
N ASP A 497 9.40 -0.97 9.49
CA ASP A 497 9.06 -0.69 10.89
C ASP A 497 10.29 -0.25 11.70
N TYR A 498 11.40 -1.00 11.60
CA TYR A 498 12.63 -0.66 12.32
C TYR A 498 13.23 0.67 11.87
N TRP A 499 13.24 0.97 10.57
CA TRP A 499 13.78 2.24 10.07
C TRP A 499 12.88 3.43 10.39
N LYS A 500 11.55 3.25 10.48
CA LYS A 500 10.65 4.28 11.03
C LYS A 500 10.95 4.58 12.49
N GLN A 501 11.13 3.54 13.32
CA GLN A 501 11.51 3.71 14.72
C GLN A 501 12.88 4.39 14.85
N ALA A 502 13.86 4.00 14.02
CA ALA A 502 15.18 4.64 14.00
C ALA A 502 15.09 6.13 13.66
N LEU A 503 14.26 6.50 12.67
CA LEU A 503 14.08 7.89 12.25
C LEU A 503 13.36 8.71 13.33
N ARG A 504 12.35 8.14 14.01
CA ARG A 504 11.69 8.77 15.15
C ARG A 504 12.66 9.02 16.29
N ALA A 505 13.47 8.02 16.66
CA ALA A 505 14.50 8.16 17.69
C ALA A 505 15.58 9.20 17.35
N LEU A 506 15.86 9.39 16.05
CA LEU A 506 16.80 10.40 15.56
C LEU A 506 16.22 11.83 15.65
N ARG A 507 14.95 12.02 15.28
CA ARG A 507 14.26 13.33 15.27
C ARG A 507 13.77 13.78 16.64
N HIS A 508 13.34 12.85 17.49
CA HIS A 508 12.73 13.12 18.80
C HIS A 508 13.45 12.37 19.95
N PRO A 509 14.75 12.64 20.19
CA PRO A 509 15.53 11.92 21.19
C PRO A 509 15.04 12.06 22.64
N GLU A 510 14.19 13.06 22.94
CA GLU A 510 13.66 13.33 24.29
C GLU A 510 12.30 12.67 24.58
N GLU A 511 11.48 12.39 23.56
CA GLU A 511 10.08 11.94 23.74
C GLU A 511 9.97 10.46 24.12
N GLU A 512 10.88 9.61 23.64
CA GLU A 512 10.84 8.15 23.86
C GLU A 512 11.50 7.68 25.17
N LYS A 513 12.03 8.59 26.01
CA LYS A 513 12.51 8.21 27.36
C LYS A 513 11.39 7.69 28.29
N LYS A 514 10.12 7.74 27.87
CA LYS A 514 8.96 7.31 28.67
C LYS A 514 8.41 5.91 28.32
N GLU A 515 8.85 5.26 27.25
CA GLU A 515 8.25 3.98 26.79
C GLU A 515 9.09 2.71 27.04
N GLU A 516 10.32 2.81 27.55
CA GLU A 516 11.25 1.67 27.68
C GLU A 516 10.95 0.67 28.84
N GLU A 517 9.86 0.82 29.59
CA GLU A 517 9.48 -0.14 30.66
C GLU A 517 8.32 -1.08 30.29
N LYS A 518 8.48 -1.96 29.29
CA LYS A 518 7.74 -3.25 29.24
C LYS A 518 8.58 -4.39 28.64
N PRO A 519 8.69 -5.57 29.31
CA PRO A 519 9.48 -6.69 28.80
C PRO A 519 8.78 -7.46 27.67
N GLN A 520 9.48 -7.67 26.56
CA GLN A 520 9.08 -8.56 25.47
C GLN A 520 9.35 -10.04 25.84
N GLN A 521 8.33 -10.90 25.70
CA GLN A 521 8.46 -12.36 25.78
C GLN A 521 8.95 -12.94 24.44
N LYS A 522 9.94 -13.85 24.51
CA LYS A 522 10.50 -14.58 23.36
C LYS A 522 9.51 -15.63 22.80
N PRO A 523 9.41 -15.78 21.47
CA PRO A 523 8.72 -16.91 20.86
C PRO A 523 9.60 -18.19 20.84
N PRO A 524 8.99 -19.40 20.86
CA PRO A 524 9.70 -20.67 20.81
C PRO A 524 10.12 -21.07 19.38
N PRO A 525 11.08 -22.01 19.23
CA PRO A 525 11.69 -22.35 17.94
C PRO A 525 10.84 -23.31 17.07
N PRO A 526 11.07 -23.36 15.74
CA PRO A 526 10.25 -24.14 14.80
C PRO A 526 10.59 -25.64 14.83
N GLN A 527 9.58 -26.49 14.72
CA GLN A 527 9.72 -27.95 14.52
C GLN A 527 9.47 -28.33 13.06
N GLU A 528 10.29 -29.26 12.55
CA GLU A 528 10.29 -29.79 11.17
C GLU A 528 9.04 -30.66 10.88
N GLU A 529 8.33 -30.36 9.79
CA GLU A 529 7.19 -31.14 9.29
C GLU A 529 7.64 -32.42 8.54
N LYS A 530 6.99 -33.55 8.84
CA LYS A 530 6.95 -34.75 7.99
C LYS A 530 5.58 -34.85 7.33
N GLU A 531 5.54 -34.81 6.00
CA GLU A 531 4.32 -35.02 5.20
C GLU A 531 3.89 -36.50 5.22
N GLU A 532 2.68 -36.77 5.70
CA GLU A 532 1.99 -38.05 5.49
C GLU A 532 0.80 -37.83 4.54
N LYS A 533 0.81 -38.53 3.39
CA LYS A 533 -0.16 -38.35 2.30
C LYS A 533 -1.45 -39.11 2.58
N GLN A 534 -2.51 -38.40 2.97
CA GLN A 534 -3.88 -38.88 2.80
C GLN A 534 -4.43 -38.47 1.42
N PRO A 535 -5.31 -39.28 0.80
CA PRO A 535 -5.82 -39.03 -0.56
C PRO A 535 -6.72 -37.78 -0.60
N ILE A 536 -6.32 -36.83 -1.44
CA ILE A 536 -6.92 -35.51 -1.69
C ILE A 536 -8.45 -35.55 -1.89
N GLU A 537 -8.98 -36.67 -2.38
CA GLU A 537 -10.41 -36.85 -2.65
C GLU A 537 -11.26 -36.95 -1.37
N GLU A 538 -10.75 -37.54 -0.29
CA GLU A 538 -11.45 -37.63 0.99
C GLU A 538 -11.54 -36.26 1.67
N VAL A 539 -10.43 -35.49 1.60
CA VAL A 539 -10.34 -34.09 2.06
C VAL A 539 -11.34 -33.22 1.29
N MET A 540 -11.35 -33.30 -0.04
CA MET A 540 -12.29 -32.53 -0.87
C MET A 540 -13.76 -32.88 -0.60
N ARG A 541 -14.06 -34.14 -0.28
CA ARG A 541 -15.43 -34.60 0.01
C ARG A 541 -15.93 -34.14 1.38
N GLN A 542 -15.07 -34.12 2.40
CA GLN A 542 -15.38 -33.57 3.72
C GLN A 542 -15.57 -32.05 3.66
N LEU A 543 -14.70 -31.33 2.92
CA LEU A 543 -14.82 -29.88 2.69
C LEU A 543 -16.10 -29.49 1.94
N GLN A 544 -16.56 -30.31 0.98
CA GLN A 544 -17.81 -30.07 0.26
C GLN A 544 -19.08 -30.33 1.09
N LYS A 545 -19.01 -31.27 2.05
CA LYS A 545 -20.15 -31.60 2.91
C LYS A 545 -20.43 -30.47 3.90
N MET A 546 -19.38 -29.87 4.49
CA MET A 546 -19.50 -28.78 5.46
C MET A 546 -19.97 -27.45 4.83
N HIS A 547 -19.54 -27.13 3.60
CA HIS A 547 -20.01 -25.93 2.89
C HIS A 547 -21.50 -25.94 2.53
N ARG A 548 -22.14 -27.12 2.45
CA ARG A 548 -23.59 -27.22 2.24
C ARG A 548 -24.38 -26.82 3.49
N ASP A 549 -23.80 -26.97 4.67
CA ASP A 549 -24.43 -26.61 5.93
C ASP A 549 -24.36 -25.08 6.17
N ASP A 550 -23.30 -24.41 5.68
CA ASP A 550 -23.18 -22.94 5.68
C ASP A 550 -24.21 -22.21 4.78
N ARG A 551 -24.62 -22.83 3.67
CA ARG A 551 -25.58 -22.22 2.73
C ARG A 551 -27.01 -22.11 3.29
N LYS A 552 -27.32 -22.76 4.41
CA LYS A 552 -28.67 -22.75 5.00
C LYS A 552 -28.96 -21.54 5.91
N ALA A 553 -27.99 -20.64 6.14
CA ALA A 553 -28.17 -19.45 6.97
C ALA A 553 -28.33 -18.16 6.13
N ASP A 554 -29.61 -17.82 5.87
CA ASP A 554 -30.22 -16.51 5.61
C ASP A 554 -29.51 -15.47 4.69
N PRO A 555 -30.07 -15.11 3.52
CA PRO A 555 -29.51 -14.13 2.60
C PRO A 555 -30.02 -12.71 2.89
N GLY A 556 -29.16 -11.82 3.43
CA GLY A 556 -29.49 -10.39 3.48
C GLY A 556 -28.49 -9.50 4.21
N SER A 557 -27.79 -8.66 3.42
CA SER A 557 -27.22 -7.32 3.70
C SER A 557 -26.44 -7.00 5.00
N ARG A 558 -26.34 -7.91 5.97
CA ARG A 558 -25.58 -7.72 7.23
C ARG A 558 -24.16 -8.28 7.20
N GLN A 559 -23.73 -8.91 6.09
CA GLN A 559 -22.46 -9.62 6.01
C GLN A 559 -21.22 -8.71 5.94
N ILE A 560 -21.33 -7.50 5.34
CA ILE A 560 -20.20 -6.58 5.19
C ILE A 560 -19.66 -6.11 6.56
N GLN A 561 -20.52 -6.01 7.58
CA GLN A 561 -20.10 -5.59 8.92
C GLN A 561 -19.47 -6.70 9.76
N LYS A 562 -19.53 -7.97 9.35
CA LYS A 562 -19.27 -9.10 10.25
C LYS A 562 -18.15 -10.04 9.81
N GLY A 563 -17.78 -10.09 8.53
CA GLY A 563 -16.80 -11.07 8.06
C GLY A 563 -17.36 -12.48 7.98
N ILE A 564 -16.62 -13.35 7.31
CA ILE A 564 -16.92 -14.79 7.21
C ILE A 564 -16.59 -15.42 8.57
N ARG A 565 -17.49 -16.30 9.01
CA ARG A 565 -17.46 -16.96 10.32
C ARG A 565 -16.35 -18.03 10.37
N PRO A 566 -15.96 -18.52 11.57
CA PRO A 566 -15.05 -19.64 11.74
C PRO A 566 -15.50 -20.84 10.90
N TRP A 567 -14.50 -21.57 10.43
CA TRP A 567 -14.54 -22.67 9.50
C TRP A 567 -14.60 -24.02 10.19
#